data_AF-A0A8T6YH37-F1
#
_entry.id   AF-A0A8T6YH37-F1
#
_cell.length_a   1.000
_cell.length_b   1.000
_cell.length_c   1.000
_cell.angle_alpha   90.00
_cell.angle_beta   90.00
_cell.angle_gamma   90.00
#
_symmetry.space_group_name_H-M   'P 1'
#
loop_
_entity.id
_entity.type
_entity.pdbx_description
1 polymer ?
#
loop_
_entity_poly.entity_id
_entity_poly.type
_entity_poly.pdbx_seq_one_letter_code
_entity_poly.pdbx_strand_id
1 'polypeptide(L)'
;MVVIEREIWFSHRESIYEVKNSEFRWTDKKKVWNWDHCTISFARSYKNDQLIGVVRSSSNTNSKYMGDIPVNVRYMLGFAIKNVVLEPKIERAIEWGGPGDRLILQLGLDHWIWDWTEEGDDTKKSYIYELYEYIGKELANQTIERDNLFKVDVETEQDIVPVIYQPAVDSLKNFVREIHCSKPEKREDGSYEIEVTLIFNNEELRKHSYNGVLNQIYEKIRRELYGRILDVESFKMVIKPKVDDISDIADISLIFKGIYSDYPDKCHNLEDDNIHCDVDNAPQHSVAYYFKDKKHPVIFINTSNHAMAEDDNNLRLWKWEYIPWVKDAPVKFGRESRMSINERFMTCIQCYFLFLIANKL
;
A
#
# COMPACT_ATOMS: atom_id res chain seq x y z
N MET A 1 12.81 17.95 -8.93
CA MET A 1 12.50 16.90 -7.95
C MET A 1 13.67 16.81 -6.99
N VAL A 2 13.44 16.97 -5.70
CA VAL A 2 14.46 16.63 -4.69
C VAL A 2 14.00 15.31 -4.10
N VAL A 3 14.45 14.19 -4.68
CA VAL A 3 14.48 12.94 -3.92
C VAL A 3 15.59 13.18 -2.93
N ILE A 4 15.24 13.17 -1.65
CA ILE A 4 16.22 13.48 -0.63
C ILE A 4 16.64 12.17 0.02
N GLU A 5 17.63 11.55 -0.60
CA GLU A 5 18.21 10.24 -0.26
C GLU A 5 19.10 10.29 1.00
N ARG A 6 18.83 11.24 1.90
CA ARG A 6 19.48 11.26 3.21
C ARG A 6 18.57 10.57 4.21
N GLU A 7 19.15 9.62 4.91
CA GLU A 7 18.49 8.97 6.02
C GLU A 7 18.17 9.99 7.11
N ILE A 8 16.97 9.87 7.67
CA ILE A 8 16.46 10.71 8.76
C ILE A 8 15.94 9.82 9.88
N TRP A 9 15.86 10.39 11.07
CA TRP A 9 14.95 9.89 12.07
C TRP A 9 13.56 10.46 11.85
N PHE A 10 12.57 9.58 11.95
CA PHE A 10 11.18 9.95 11.84
C PHE A 10 10.41 9.49 13.07
N SER A 11 9.68 10.40 13.67
CA SER A 11 8.75 10.08 14.74
C SER A 11 7.33 10.42 14.34
N HIS A 12 6.39 9.55 14.71
CA HIS A 12 4.98 9.84 14.56
C HIS A 12 4.20 9.41 15.79
N ARG A 13 3.13 10.16 16.09
CA ARG A 13 2.19 9.83 17.15
C ARG A 13 1.05 9.03 16.56
N GLU A 14 0.87 7.83 17.07
CA GLU A 14 -0.17 6.91 16.64
C GLU A 14 -1.10 6.57 17.82
N SER A 15 -2.34 6.19 17.52
CA SER A 15 -3.17 5.48 18.51
C SER A 15 -2.61 4.07 18.65
N ILE A 16 -2.52 3.54 19.86
CA ILE A 16 -2.12 2.16 20.05
C ILE A 16 -3.30 1.29 19.61
N TYR A 17 -3.04 0.23 18.86
CA TYR A 17 -4.03 -0.79 18.56
C TYR A 17 -3.71 -2.08 19.30
N GLU A 18 -4.71 -2.94 19.41
CA GLU A 18 -4.54 -4.33 19.84
C GLU A 18 -5.16 -5.28 18.82
N VAL A 19 -4.58 -6.47 18.72
CA VAL A 19 -5.15 -7.58 17.95
C VAL A 19 -5.48 -8.70 18.92
N LYS A 20 -6.78 -9.00 19.06
CA LYS A 20 -7.29 -10.09 19.92
C LYS A 20 -8.22 -10.97 19.09
N ASN A 21 -8.00 -12.28 19.12
CA ASN A 21 -8.77 -13.23 18.31
C ASN A 21 -8.82 -12.82 16.82
N SER A 22 -7.69 -12.34 16.30
CA SER A 22 -7.53 -11.81 14.94
C SER A 22 -8.37 -10.57 14.62
N GLU A 23 -9.07 -9.98 15.58
CA GLU A 23 -9.80 -8.73 15.41
C GLU A 23 -8.88 -7.55 15.75
N PHE A 24 -8.77 -6.59 14.84
CA PHE A 24 -8.06 -5.33 15.05
C PHE A 24 -8.97 -4.35 15.76
N ARG A 25 -8.47 -3.66 16.79
CA ARG A 25 -9.18 -2.56 17.45
C ARG A 25 -8.22 -1.47 17.88
N TRP A 26 -8.59 -0.22 17.64
CA TRP A 26 -7.91 0.91 18.25
C TRP A 26 -8.16 0.97 19.76
N THR A 27 -7.16 1.45 20.51
CA THR A 27 -7.29 1.80 21.92
C THR A 27 -7.34 3.31 22.09
N ASP A 28 -7.78 3.79 23.26
CA ASP A 28 -7.78 5.23 23.59
C ASP A 28 -6.38 5.80 23.88
N LYS A 29 -5.36 4.94 23.92
CA LYS A 29 -3.98 5.34 24.22
C LYS A 29 -3.27 5.79 22.96
N LYS A 30 -2.40 6.78 23.09
CA LYS A 30 -1.48 7.20 22.02
C LYS A 30 -0.05 6.98 22.43
N LYS A 31 0.81 6.67 21.47
CA LYS A 31 2.25 6.51 21.65
C LYS A 31 2.98 7.22 20.51
N VAL A 32 4.17 7.73 20.81
CA VAL A 32 5.10 8.19 19.77
C VAL A 32 6.04 7.02 19.43
N TRP A 33 6.10 6.69 18.15
CA TRP A 33 7.03 5.71 17.60
C TRP A 33 8.20 6.44 16.95
N ASN A 34 9.40 5.92 17.10
CA ASN A 34 10.61 6.42 16.44
C ASN A 34 11.10 5.37 15.46
N TRP A 35 11.50 5.84 14.29
CA TRP A 35 11.99 5.05 13.19
C TRP A 35 13.29 5.69 12.73
N ASP A 36 14.34 4.88 12.62
CA ASP A 36 15.61 5.23 11.99
C ASP A 36 15.61 4.79 10.52
N HIS A 37 16.70 5.10 9.82
CA HIS A 37 16.93 4.71 8.43
C HIS A 37 15.75 5.00 7.50
N CYS A 38 15.08 6.14 7.75
CA CYS A 38 13.93 6.58 6.98
C CYS A 38 14.37 7.53 5.89
N THR A 39 13.66 7.57 4.78
CA THR A 39 13.76 8.64 3.77
C THR A 39 12.43 9.36 3.64
N ILE A 40 12.46 10.61 3.16
CA ILE A 40 11.24 11.38 2.91
C ILE A 40 11.22 11.94 1.50
N SER A 41 10.07 11.80 0.85
CA SER A 41 9.75 12.43 -0.43
C SER A 41 8.45 13.24 -0.30
N PHE A 42 8.23 14.14 -1.24
CA PHE A 42 7.05 15.01 -1.26
C PHE A 42 6.31 14.88 -2.58
N ALA A 43 4.98 14.81 -2.51
CA ALA A 43 4.08 14.79 -3.66
C ALA A 43 2.93 15.77 -3.45
N ARG A 44 2.25 16.18 -4.53
CA ARG A 44 1.02 16.98 -4.46
C ARG A 44 -0.17 16.21 -5.02
N SER A 45 -1.25 16.19 -4.24
CA SER A 45 -2.52 15.63 -4.68
C SER A 45 -3.22 16.56 -5.68
N TYR A 46 -3.68 16.01 -6.79
CA TYR A 46 -4.47 16.70 -7.81
C TYR A 46 -5.86 17.07 -7.29
N LYS A 47 -6.44 16.23 -6.40
CA LYS A 47 -7.82 16.41 -5.91
C LYS A 47 -7.97 17.69 -5.06
N ASN A 48 -6.98 18.01 -4.22
CA ASN A 48 -7.09 19.08 -3.23
C ASN A 48 -5.82 19.96 -3.10
N ASP A 49 -4.82 19.76 -3.96
CA ASP A 49 -3.54 20.48 -3.94
C ASP A 49 -2.79 20.42 -2.60
N GLN A 50 -3.02 19.34 -1.85
CA GLN A 50 -2.36 19.13 -0.57
C GLN A 50 -0.94 18.60 -0.79
N LEU A 51 0.01 19.17 -0.05
CA LEU A 51 1.37 18.63 0.05
C LEU A 51 1.33 17.37 0.91
N ILE A 52 1.77 16.25 0.35
CA ILE A 52 1.86 14.95 1.01
C ILE A 52 3.32 14.64 1.28
N GLY A 53 3.67 14.44 2.56
CA GLY A 53 4.93 13.84 2.96
C GLY A 53 4.79 12.33 2.89
N VAL A 54 5.73 11.68 2.21
CA VAL A 54 5.78 10.22 2.09
C VAL A 54 7.10 9.76 2.70
N VAL A 55 7.01 9.10 3.84
CA VAL A 55 8.17 8.55 4.55
C VAL A 55 8.29 7.07 4.20
N ARG A 56 9.51 6.63 3.89
CA ARG A 56 9.80 5.23 3.60
C ARG A 56 10.88 4.70 4.52
N SER A 57 10.78 3.42 4.82
CA SER A 57 11.81 2.66 5.52
C SER A 57 11.88 1.26 4.90
N SER A 58 12.94 0.52 5.15
CA SER A 58 13.03 -0.86 4.71
C SER A 58 13.82 -1.73 5.68
N SER A 59 13.54 -3.02 5.67
CA SER A 59 14.25 -4.01 6.48
C SER A 59 14.50 -5.27 5.68
N ASN A 60 15.70 -5.83 5.79
CA ASN A 60 16.03 -7.12 5.18
C ASN A 60 15.59 -8.27 6.10
N THR A 61 14.98 -9.29 5.52
CA THR A 61 14.56 -10.50 6.23
C THR A 61 14.58 -11.70 5.29
N ASN A 62 14.42 -12.91 5.80
CA ASN A 62 14.29 -14.11 4.96
C ASN A 62 12.82 -14.50 4.77
N SER A 63 12.41 -14.71 3.52
CA SER A 63 11.07 -15.14 3.17
C SER A 63 10.95 -16.66 3.21
N LYS A 64 10.38 -17.20 4.29
CA LYS A 64 10.10 -18.64 4.41
C LYS A 64 9.23 -19.19 3.27
N TYR A 65 8.33 -18.38 2.72
CA TYR A 65 7.45 -18.77 1.61
C TYR A 65 8.20 -18.91 0.28
N MET A 66 9.27 -18.14 0.09
CA MET A 66 10.08 -18.16 -1.12
C MET A 66 11.32 -19.06 -0.98
N GLY A 67 11.30 -20.00 -0.01
CA GLY A 67 12.40 -20.92 0.22
C GLY A 67 13.50 -20.37 1.13
N ASP A 68 13.14 -19.49 2.08
CA ASP A 68 14.05 -18.88 3.06
C ASP A 68 15.15 -18.01 2.44
N ILE A 69 14.83 -17.34 1.33
CA ILE A 69 15.74 -16.42 0.64
C ILE A 69 15.64 -14.99 1.22
N PRO A 70 16.73 -14.19 1.16
CA PRO A 70 16.68 -12.79 1.55
C PRO A 70 15.72 -11.99 0.68
N VAL A 71 14.89 -11.16 1.32
CA VAL A 71 13.96 -10.20 0.72
C VAL A 71 14.03 -8.87 1.46
N ASN A 72 13.70 -7.78 0.77
CA ASN A 72 13.62 -6.44 1.34
C ASN A 72 12.15 -6.08 1.57
N VAL A 73 11.74 -6.01 2.83
CA VAL A 73 10.40 -5.54 3.21
C VAL A 73 10.46 -4.02 3.28
N ARG A 74 9.67 -3.38 2.42
CA ARG A 74 9.58 -1.92 2.31
C ARG A 74 8.33 -1.43 3.04
N TYR A 75 8.45 -0.27 3.66
CA TYR A 75 7.39 0.38 4.40
C TYR A 75 7.15 1.79 3.87
N MET A 76 5.89 2.22 3.85
CA MET A 76 5.50 3.58 3.49
C MET A 76 4.49 4.14 4.50
N LEU A 77 4.69 5.41 4.89
CA LEU A 77 3.71 6.20 5.63
C LEU A 77 3.50 7.54 4.93
N GLY A 78 2.29 7.77 4.44
CA GLY A 78 1.87 9.03 3.82
C GLY A 78 1.09 9.90 4.81
N PHE A 79 1.40 11.20 4.86
CA PHE A 79 0.62 12.15 5.65
C PHE A 79 0.55 13.53 4.98
N ALA A 80 -0.57 14.20 5.22
CA ALA A 80 -0.79 15.55 4.75
C ALA A 80 0.00 16.59 5.57
N ILE A 81 0.79 17.42 4.88
CA ILE A 81 1.49 18.55 5.47
C ILE A 81 0.64 19.80 5.24
N LYS A 82 -0.12 20.18 6.27
CA LYS A 82 -0.96 21.38 6.23
C LYS A 82 -0.16 22.64 6.49
N ASN A 83 0.66 22.62 7.55
CA ASN A 83 1.50 23.73 7.96
C ASN A 83 2.79 23.17 8.58
N VAL A 84 3.90 23.89 8.43
CA VAL A 84 5.06 23.73 9.31
C VAL A 84 4.78 24.52 10.58
N VAL A 85 4.87 23.87 11.74
CA VAL A 85 4.40 24.48 12.99
C VAL A 85 5.43 25.46 13.54
N LEU A 86 6.72 25.10 13.47
CA LEU A 86 7.84 25.87 14.02
C LEU A 86 9.13 25.65 13.21
N GLU A 87 10.03 26.63 13.27
CA GLU A 87 11.44 26.47 12.87
C GLU A 87 12.08 25.29 13.62
N PRO A 88 13.05 24.57 13.01
CA PRO A 88 13.74 23.48 13.69
C PRO A 88 14.32 23.92 15.04
N LYS A 89 14.06 23.14 16.08
CA LYS A 89 14.51 23.44 17.44
C LYS A 89 15.40 22.34 17.97
N ILE A 90 16.38 22.73 18.79
CA ILE A 90 17.17 21.78 19.56
C ILE A 90 16.36 21.34 20.78
N GLU A 91 16.29 20.04 21.01
CA GLU A 91 15.66 19.45 22.19
C GLU A 91 16.57 18.38 22.80
N ARG A 92 16.70 18.38 24.12
CA ARG A 92 17.52 17.39 24.83
C ARG A 92 16.73 16.10 25.02
N ALA A 93 17.24 14.99 24.48
CA ALA A 93 16.55 13.70 24.45
C ALA A 93 16.71 12.91 25.76
N ILE A 94 16.25 13.44 26.91
CA ILE A 94 16.43 12.80 28.23
C ILE A 94 15.70 11.45 28.33
N GLU A 95 14.51 11.33 27.73
CA GLU A 95 13.64 10.14 27.87
C GLU A 95 13.82 9.09 26.75
N TRP A 96 14.68 9.36 25.74
CA TRP A 96 14.65 8.64 24.45
C TRP A 96 15.92 7.82 24.17
N GLY A 97 16.82 7.74 25.15
CA GLY A 97 17.94 6.77 25.17
C GLY A 97 19.09 7.03 24.19
N GLY A 98 19.18 8.22 23.59
CA GLY A 98 20.24 8.56 22.65
C GLY A 98 21.35 9.47 23.20
N PRO A 99 22.42 9.70 22.41
CA PRO A 99 23.69 10.21 22.89
C PRO A 99 23.73 11.72 23.20
N GLY A 100 22.72 12.51 22.83
CA GLY A 100 22.80 13.97 22.97
C GLY A 100 21.53 14.76 22.63
N ASP A 101 21.74 16.01 22.22
CA ASP A 101 20.70 16.92 21.75
C ASP A 101 20.26 16.51 20.32
N ARG A 102 19.00 16.81 19.97
CA ARG A 102 18.42 16.52 18.64
C ARG A 102 17.85 17.78 18.03
N LEU A 103 18.06 17.96 16.73
CA LEU A 103 17.43 19.03 15.96
C LEU A 103 16.14 18.50 15.35
N ILE A 104 15.00 19.06 15.77
CA ILE A 104 13.67 18.56 15.44
C ILE A 104 12.93 19.55 14.55
N LEU A 105 12.44 19.06 13.42
CA LEU A 105 11.43 19.69 12.58
C LEU A 105 10.07 19.05 12.84
N GLN A 106 9.12 19.84 13.33
CA GLN A 106 7.75 19.38 13.61
C GLN A 106 6.81 19.66 12.43
N LEU A 107 6.17 18.60 11.93
CA LEU A 107 5.23 18.63 10.81
C LEU A 107 3.80 18.33 11.32
N GLY A 108 3.08 19.39 11.67
CA GLY A 108 1.77 19.29 12.31
C GLY A 108 1.84 18.82 13.76
N LEU A 109 0.79 18.15 14.25
CA LEU A 109 0.67 17.76 15.66
C LEU A 109 1.26 16.39 15.98
N ASP A 110 1.42 15.55 14.96
CA ASP A 110 1.63 14.11 15.13
C ASP A 110 2.85 13.58 14.35
N HIS A 111 3.65 14.43 13.69
CA HIS A 111 4.83 13.99 12.93
C HIS A 111 6.03 14.89 13.21
N TRP A 112 7.21 14.26 13.28
CA TRP A 112 8.49 14.93 13.51
C TRP A 112 9.57 14.27 12.64
N ILE A 113 10.41 15.10 12.04
CA ILE A 113 11.66 14.69 11.39
C ILE A 113 12.79 15.24 12.24
N TRP A 114 13.80 14.45 12.53
CA TRP A 114 14.90 14.91 13.36
C TRP A 114 16.19 14.19 13.04
N ASP A 115 17.28 14.75 13.57
CA ASP A 115 18.60 14.13 13.56
C ASP A 115 19.36 14.52 14.84
N TRP A 116 20.42 13.78 15.15
CA TRP A 116 21.31 14.10 16.26
C TRP A 116 22.13 15.36 15.92
N THR A 117 22.33 16.24 16.91
CA THR A 117 23.23 17.38 16.74
C THR A 117 24.67 16.99 17.08
N GLU A 118 25.63 17.40 16.26
CA GLU A 118 27.05 17.34 16.62
C GLU A 118 27.46 18.61 17.38
N GLU A 119 28.43 18.49 18.30
CA GLU A 119 28.88 19.61 19.13
C GLU A 119 29.59 20.66 18.25
N GLY A 120 29.08 21.90 18.26
CA GLY A 120 29.64 23.02 17.49
C GLY A 120 29.07 23.22 16.09
N ASP A 121 28.11 22.38 15.67
CA ASP A 121 27.51 22.48 14.33
C ASP A 121 26.55 23.67 14.18
N ASP A 122 26.62 24.30 13.01
CA ASP A 122 25.65 25.30 12.59
C ASP A 122 24.37 24.60 12.14
N THR A 123 23.37 24.57 13.03
CA THR A 123 22.05 23.99 12.76
C THR A 123 21.39 24.48 11.47
N LYS A 124 21.70 25.70 10.99
CA LYS A 124 21.14 26.22 9.73
C LYS A 124 21.72 25.57 8.48
N LYS A 125 22.86 24.90 8.59
CA LYS A 125 23.46 24.09 7.54
C LYS A 125 23.07 22.62 7.63
N SER A 126 22.32 22.24 8.66
CA SER A 126 21.85 20.88 8.83
C SER A 126 20.85 20.52 7.74
N TYR A 127 20.75 19.22 7.49
CA TYR A 127 19.79 18.69 6.56
C TYR A 127 18.32 18.90 7.02
N ILE A 128 18.08 18.88 8.33
CA ILE A 128 16.76 19.17 8.91
C ILE A 128 16.31 20.62 8.61
N TYR A 129 17.26 21.57 8.61
CA TYR A 129 16.97 22.96 8.28
C TYR A 129 16.75 23.16 6.78
N GLU A 130 17.48 22.44 5.93
CA GLU A 130 17.22 22.40 4.48
C GLU A 130 15.79 21.89 4.19
N LEU A 131 15.37 20.81 4.84
CA LEU A 131 14.00 20.29 4.75
C LEU A 131 12.96 21.33 5.19
N TYR A 132 13.22 22.04 6.29
CA TYR A 132 12.35 23.11 6.77
C TYR A 132 12.15 24.20 5.70
N GLU A 133 13.24 24.71 5.13
CA GLU A 133 13.16 25.72 4.08
C GLU A 133 12.47 25.21 2.82
N TYR A 134 12.76 23.96 2.43
CA TYR A 134 12.16 23.33 1.27
C TYR A 134 10.63 23.22 1.44
N ILE A 135 10.17 22.64 2.55
CA ILE A 135 8.74 22.50 2.83
C ILE A 135 8.08 23.88 2.93
N GLY A 136 8.71 24.85 3.58
CA GLY A 136 8.20 26.22 3.67
C GLY A 136 8.02 26.87 2.29
N LYS A 137 9.00 26.72 1.39
CA LYS A 137 8.92 27.18 0.00
C LYS A 137 7.84 26.44 -0.77
N GLU A 138 7.72 25.14 -0.61
CA GLU A 138 6.69 24.34 -1.29
C GLU A 138 5.29 24.72 -0.84
N LEU A 139 5.07 24.96 0.45
CA LEU A 139 3.76 25.40 0.96
C LEU A 139 3.38 26.80 0.44
N ALA A 140 4.35 27.69 0.23
CA ALA A 140 4.11 29.04 -0.27
C ALA A 140 3.97 29.12 -1.81
N ASN A 141 4.87 28.45 -2.53
CA ASN A 141 5.05 28.63 -3.98
C ASN A 141 4.52 27.46 -4.82
N GLN A 142 4.25 26.31 -4.21
CA GLN A 142 3.68 25.12 -4.86
C GLN A 142 4.47 24.68 -6.11
N THR A 143 5.78 24.52 -5.96
CA THR A 143 6.67 24.22 -7.07
C THR A 143 6.67 22.75 -7.50
N ILE A 144 6.23 21.83 -6.64
CA ILE A 144 5.95 20.43 -7.01
C ILE A 144 4.77 20.36 -8.00
N GLU A 145 4.94 19.58 -9.07
CA GLU A 145 3.87 19.30 -10.03
C GLU A 145 2.70 18.55 -9.38
N ARG A 146 1.47 18.91 -9.77
CA ARG A 146 0.24 18.25 -9.31
C ARG A 146 -0.06 17.03 -10.18
N ASP A 147 0.82 16.04 -10.14
CA ASP A 147 0.78 14.86 -11.01
C ASP A 147 0.45 13.56 -10.27
N ASN A 148 0.23 13.63 -8.95
CA ASN A 148 0.02 12.49 -8.06
C ASN A 148 1.14 11.44 -8.06
N LEU A 149 2.34 11.79 -8.56
CA LEU A 149 3.47 10.87 -8.63
C LEU A 149 4.26 10.93 -7.32
N PHE A 150 4.51 9.76 -6.71
CA PHE A 150 5.48 9.68 -5.60
C PHE A 150 6.94 9.73 -6.09
N LYS A 151 7.18 9.45 -7.38
CA LYS A 151 8.48 9.52 -8.06
C LYS A 151 9.58 8.74 -7.34
N VAL A 152 9.28 7.50 -6.95
CA VAL A 152 10.21 6.65 -6.18
C VAL A 152 11.37 6.16 -7.06
N ASP A 153 12.58 6.22 -6.53
CA ASP A 153 13.77 5.73 -7.22
C ASP A 153 13.96 4.23 -7.01
N VAL A 154 13.45 3.45 -7.96
CA VAL A 154 13.66 2.00 -8.10
C VAL A 154 13.83 1.65 -9.57
N GLU A 155 14.27 0.44 -9.90
CA GLU A 155 14.32 -0.05 -11.28
C GLU A 155 12.99 0.19 -12.00
N THR A 156 13.03 0.71 -13.22
CA THR A 156 11.81 1.01 -13.99
C THR A 156 11.29 -0.25 -14.66
N GLU A 157 10.04 -0.62 -14.36
CA GLU A 157 9.30 -1.64 -15.10
C GLU A 157 8.67 -1.03 -16.36
N GLN A 158 8.72 -1.76 -17.47
CA GLN A 158 8.19 -1.28 -18.74
C GLN A 158 6.72 -1.61 -18.91
N ASP A 159 6.27 -2.69 -18.28
CA ASP A 159 4.89 -3.13 -18.27
C ASP A 159 4.04 -2.30 -17.29
N ILE A 160 2.72 -2.32 -17.51
CA ILE A 160 1.77 -1.66 -16.60
C ILE A 160 1.55 -2.59 -15.41
N VAL A 161 2.08 -2.23 -14.25
CA VAL A 161 2.09 -3.06 -13.04
C VAL A 161 1.79 -2.19 -11.83
N PRO A 162 0.74 -2.49 -11.04
CA PRO A 162 0.41 -1.70 -9.87
C PRO A 162 1.41 -1.94 -8.73
N VAL A 163 1.54 -0.93 -7.87
CA VAL A 163 2.17 -1.07 -6.54
C VAL A 163 1.06 -1.20 -5.52
N ILE A 164 1.16 -2.22 -4.67
CA ILE A 164 0.15 -2.51 -3.66
C ILE A 164 0.65 -2.04 -2.29
N TYR A 165 -0.15 -1.24 -1.61
CA TYR A 165 0.06 -0.89 -0.21
C TYR A 165 -0.94 -1.61 0.68
N GLN A 166 -0.45 -2.19 1.77
CA GLN A 166 -1.28 -2.86 2.77
C GLN A 166 -0.86 -2.44 4.18
N PRO A 167 -1.78 -2.12 5.09
CA PRO A 167 -1.46 -1.84 6.48
C PRO A 167 -0.56 -2.93 7.10
N ALA A 168 0.59 -2.51 7.63
CA ALA A 168 1.61 -3.36 8.22
C ALA A 168 1.24 -3.75 9.64
N VAL A 169 0.28 -4.67 9.77
CA VAL A 169 -0.16 -5.23 11.06
C VAL A 169 0.20 -6.70 11.12
N ASP A 170 1.45 -7.00 11.47
CA ASP A 170 2.05 -8.35 11.48
C ASP A 170 1.19 -9.41 12.17
N SER A 171 0.55 -9.05 13.29
CA SER A 171 -0.27 -9.97 14.10
C SER A 171 -1.50 -10.51 13.36
N LEU A 172 -1.93 -9.85 12.28
CA LEU A 172 -3.03 -10.32 11.45
C LEU A 172 -2.65 -11.50 10.56
N LYS A 173 -1.35 -11.73 10.33
CA LYS A 173 -0.81 -12.76 9.40
C LYS A 173 -1.45 -12.75 8.02
N ASN A 174 -1.97 -11.60 7.65
CA ASN A 174 -2.71 -11.39 6.43
C ASN A 174 -1.90 -10.47 5.52
N PHE A 175 -1.14 -11.04 4.61
CA PHE A 175 -0.21 -10.30 3.75
C PHE A 175 -0.16 -10.90 2.35
N VAL A 176 0.12 -10.04 1.37
CA VAL A 176 0.20 -10.43 -0.04
C VAL A 176 1.38 -11.39 -0.25
N ARG A 177 1.14 -12.46 -1.01
CA ARG A 177 2.13 -13.49 -1.38
C ARG A 177 2.51 -13.39 -2.84
N GLU A 178 1.52 -13.21 -3.70
CA GLU A 178 1.71 -13.16 -5.15
C GLU A 178 0.88 -12.04 -5.75
N ILE A 179 1.45 -11.42 -6.78
CA ILE A 179 0.80 -10.40 -7.59
C ILE A 179 0.91 -10.87 -9.03
N HIS A 180 -0.23 -11.05 -9.69
CA HIS A 180 -0.29 -11.48 -11.08
C HIS A 180 -0.97 -10.41 -11.91
N CYS A 181 -0.36 -10.03 -13.02
CA CYS A 181 -0.96 -9.11 -13.99
C CYS A 181 -1.16 -9.85 -15.31
N SER A 182 -2.41 -10.08 -15.71
CA SER A 182 -2.73 -10.78 -16.95
C SER A 182 -2.18 -10.03 -18.16
N LYS A 183 -2.17 -10.71 -19.32
CA LYS A 183 -1.88 -10.03 -20.58
C LYS A 183 -2.95 -8.96 -20.84
N PRO A 184 -2.58 -7.78 -21.39
CA PRO A 184 -3.55 -6.77 -21.78
C PRO A 184 -4.47 -7.27 -22.90
N GLU A 185 -5.78 -7.10 -22.72
CA GLU A 185 -6.80 -7.46 -23.70
C GLU A 185 -7.42 -6.20 -24.29
N LYS A 186 -7.44 -6.06 -25.62
CA LYS A 186 -8.03 -4.89 -26.30
C LYS A 186 -9.55 -5.01 -26.31
N ARG A 187 -10.24 -3.95 -25.87
CA ARG A 187 -11.69 -3.81 -25.87
C ARG A 187 -12.18 -3.18 -27.18
N GLU A 188 -13.49 -3.27 -27.42
CA GLU A 188 -14.14 -2.73 -28.62
C GLU A 188 -14.00 -1.20 -28.74
N ASP A 189 -13.93 -0.49 -27.60
CA ASP A 189 -13.75 0.96 -27.53
C ASP A 189 -12.29 1.41 -27.74
N GLY A 190 -11.39 0.48 -28.03
CA GLY A 190 -9.95 0.73 -28.23
C GLY A 190 -9.13 0.81 -26.95
N SER A 191 -9.75 0.75 -25.78
CA SER A 191 -9.04 0.65 -24.49
C SER A 191 -8.48 -0.76 -24.27
N TYR A 192 -7.59 -0.90 -23.31
CA TYR A 192 -7.04 -2.19 -22.89
C TYR A 192 -7.48 -2.53 -21.47
N GLU A 193 -7.73 -3.80 -21.21
CA GLU A 193 -8.02 -4.33 -19.87
C GLU A 193 -6.86 -5.21 -19.39
N ILE A 194 -6.43 -5.01 -18.14
CA ILE A 194 -5.52 -5.90 -17.42
C ILE A 194 -6.25 -6.38 -16.16
N GLU A 195 -6.36 -7.70 -15.99
CA GLU A 195 -6.79 -8.29 -14.73
C GLU A 195 -5.58 -8.41 -13.80
N VAL A 196 -5.69 -7.83 -12.62
CA VAL A 196 -4.69 -7.96 -11.56
C VAL A 196 -5.25 -8.88 -10.50
N THR A 197 -4.50 -9.93 -10.16
CA THR A 197 -4.89 -10.92 -9.17
C THR A 197 -3.87 -10.97 -8.03
N LEU A 198 -4.33 -10.78 -6.80
CA LEU A 198 -3.54 -10.85 -5.58
C LEU A 198 -3.82 -12.15 -4.86
N ILE A 199 -2.78 -12.89 -4.47
CA ILE A 199 -2.89 -14.08 -3.64
C ILE A 199 -2.40 -13.73 -2.23
N PHE A 200 -3.21 -14.01 -1.22
CA PHE A 200 -2.92 -13.69 0.18
C PHE A 200 -2.53 -14.92 0.97
N ASN A 201 -1.73 -14.70 2.02
CA ASN A 201 -1.28 -15.77 2.91
C ASN A 201 -2.44 -16.42 3.68
N ASN A 202 -3.46 -15.64 4.05
CA ASN A 202 -4.60 -16.11 4.82
C ASN A 202 -5.79 -15.16 4.64
N GLU A 203 -7.01 -15.65 4.88
CA GLU A 203 -8.21 -14.81 5.04
C GLU A 203 -8.95 -15.39 6.24
N GLU A 204 -8.89 -14.66 7.35
CA GLU A 204 -9.68 -14.96 8.52
C GLU A 204 -10.85 -13.98 8.55
N LEU A 205 -12.06 -14.49 8.32
CA LEU A 205 -13.30 -13.72 8.51
C LEU A 205 -13.50 -13.54 10.02
N ARG A 206 -13.40 -12.31 10.53
CA ARG A 206 -13.18 -12.06 11.97
C ARG A 206 -14.46 -11.76 12.74
N LYS A 207 -15.38 -10.94 12.21
CA LYS A 207 -16.66 -10.61 12.87
C LYS A 207 -17.64 -11.78 12.98
N HIS A 208 -17.47 -12.82 12.17
CA HIS A 208 -18.30 -14.03 12.23
C HIS A 208 -17.52 -15.29 12.60
N SER A 209 -16.28 -15.14 13.09
CA SER A 209 -15.57 -16.24 13.74
C SER A 209 -16.22 -16.55 15.10
N TYR A 210 -17.37 -17.23 15.10
CA TYR A 210 -17.85 -17.96 16.27
C TYR A 210 -16.83 -19.07 16.56
N ASN A 211 -15.82 -18.74 17.37
CA ASN A 211 -14.74 -19.64 17.82
C ASN A 211 -14.03 -20.43 16.69
N GLY A 212 -13.71 -19.79 15.55
CA GLY A 212 -12.93 -20.44 14.47
C GLY A 212 -13.67 -21.51 13.66
N VAL A 213 -14.91 -21.87 14.00
CA VAL A 213 -15.67 -22.91 13.30
C VAL A 213 -16.07 -22.46 11.90
N LEU A 214 -16.47 -21.19 11.72
CA LEU A 214 -16.83 -20.66 10.40
C LEU A 214 -15.61 -20.49 9.48
N ASN A 215 -14.45 -20.12 10.00
CA ASN A 215 -13.20 -20.14 9.22
C ASN A 215 -12.87 -21.57 8.76
N GLN A 216 -12.97 -22.57 9.64
CA GLN A 216 -12.73 -23.97 9.26
C GLN A 216 -13.73 -24.48 8.21
N ILE A 217 -14.99 -24.04 8.27
CA ILE A 217 -16.00 -24.37 7.26
C ILE A 217 -15.68 -23.66 5.95
N TYR A 218 -15.28 -22.39 5.98
CA TYR A 218 -14.96 -21.62 4.78
C TYR A 218 -13.66 -22.10 4.11
N GLU A 219 -12.63 -22.44 4.88
CA GLU A 219 -11.42 -23.12 4.40
C GLU A 219 -11.75 -24.48 3.77
N LYS A 220 -12.65 -25.25 4.37
CA LYS A 220 -13.14 -26.50 3.78
C LYS A 220 -13.90 -26.24 2.48
N ILE A 221 -14.82 -25.28 2.45
CA ILE A 221 -15.55 -24.91 1.22
C ILE A 221 -14.57 -24.47 0.13
N ARG A 222 -13.60 -23.61 0.43
CA ARG A 222 -12.59 -23.17 -0.55
C ARG A 222 -11.71 -24.33 -1.03
N ARG A 223 -11.35 -25.24 -0.14
CA ARG A 223 -10.62 -26.47 -0.51
C ARG A 223 -11.47 -27.37 -1.41
N GLU A 224 -12.76 -27.54 -1.11
CA GLU A 224 -13.67 -28.41 -1.86
C GLU A 224 -14.14 -27.80 -3.19
N LEU A 225 -14.28 -26.47 -3.30
CA LEU A 225 -14.72 -25.79 -4.52
C LEU A 225 -13.56 -25.34 -5.42
N TYR A 226 -12.48 -24.84 -4.81
CA TYR A 226 -11.37 -24.20 -5.54
C TYR A 226 -10.04 -24.93 -5.34
N GLY A 227 -9.99 -25.99 -4.52
CA GLY A 227 -8.76 -26.74 -4.27
C GLY A 227 -7.71 -25.99 -3.44
N ARG A 228 -8.01 -24.79 -2.93
CA ARG A 228 -7.08 -23.93 -2.18
C ARG A 228 -7.63 -23.46 -0.84
N ILE A 229 -6.71 -23.07 0.04
CA ILE A 229 -7.00 -22.43 1.34
C ILE A 229 -6.64 -20.93 1.30
N LEU A 230 -5.67 -20.57 0.46
CA LEU A 230 -5.24 -19.19 0.24
C LEU A 230 -6.39 -18.37 -0.30
N ASP A 231 -6.45 -17.12 0.13
CA ASP A 231 -7.40 -16.17 -0.44
C ASP A 231 -6.82 -15.50 -1.68
N VAL A 232 -7.71 -15.13 -2.59
CA VAL A 232 -7.32 -14.53 -3.84
C VAL A 232 -8.38 -13.52 -4.25
N GLU A 233 -7.95 -12.28 -4.47
CA GLU A 233 -8.80 -11.19 -4.96
C GLU A 233 -8.31 -10.67 -6.30
N SER A 234 -9.23 -10.12 -7.08
CA SER A 234 -8.90 -9.59 -8.41
C SER A 234 -9.63 -8.26 -8.67
N PHE A 235 -8.91 -7.32 -9.26
CA PHE A 235 -9.47 -6.08 -9.82
C PHE A 235 -9.02 -5.91 -11.25
N LYS A 236 -9.63 -4.96 -11.97
CA LYS A 236 -9.28 -4.67 -13.36
C LYS A 236 -8.75 -3.25 -13.49
N MET A 237 -7.72 -3.10 -14.33
CA MET A 237 -7.23 -1.81 -14.81
C MET A 237 -7.70 -1.62 -16.25
N VAL A 238 -8.33 -0.50 -16.53
CA VAL A 238 -8.76 -0.07 -17.86
C VAL A 238 -7.83 1.04 -18.33
N ILE A 239 -7.04 0.76 -19.35
CA ILE A 239 -6.01 1.66 -19.87
C ILE A 239 -6.53 2.29 -21.15
N LYS A 240 -6.62 3.62 -21.14
CA LYS A 240 -6.94 4.42 -22.31
C LYS A 240 -5.63 4.97 -22.88
N PRO A 241 -5.17 4.49 -24.04
CA PRO A 241 -3.96 5.00 -24.63
C PRO A 241 -4.24 6.30 -25.39
N LYS A 242 -3.21 7.15 -25.60
CA LYS A 242 -3.35 8.40 -26.40
C LYS A 242 -3.43 8.13 -27.89
N VAL A 243 -2.77 7.06 -28.32
CA VAL A 243 -2.72 6.52 -29.68
C VAL A 243 -3.05 5.03 -29.60
N ASP A 244 -3.16 4.29 -30.71
CA ASP A 244 -3.46 2.85 -30.69
C ASP A 244 -2.35 1.95 -30.05
N ASP A 245 -1.42 2.53 -29.30
CA ASP A 245 -0.32 1.87 -28.60
C ASP A 245 -0.45 2.04 -27.08
N ILE A 246 -0.50 0.91 -26.37
CA ILE A 246 -0.59 0.83 -24.90
C ILE A 246 0.64 1.44 -24.18
N SER A 247 1.73 1.70 -24.91
CA SER A 247 2.94 2.31 -24.36
C SER A 247 2.75 3.79 -23.97
N ASP A 248 1.83 4.52 -24.61
CA ASP A 248 1.54 5.94 -24.34
C ASP A 248 0.18 6.13 -23.68
N ILE A 249 0.18 6.12 -22.35
CA ILE A 249 -1.02 6.11 -21.52
C ILE A 249 -1.62 7.52 -21.39
N ALA A 250 -2.86 7.69 -21.83
CA ALA A 250 -3.65 8.88 -21.55
C ALA A 250 -4.15 8.84 -20.10
N ASP A 251 -4.81 7.74 -19.75
CA ASP A 251 -5.50 7.55 -18.48
C ASP A 251 -5.59 6.07 -18.09
N ILE A 252 -5.71 5.81 -16.79
CA ILE A 252 -6.00 4.49 -16.22
C ILE A 252 -7.18 4.63 -15.27
N SER A 253 -8.15 3.73 -15.42
CA SER A 253 -9.26 3.59 -14.48
C SER A 253 -9.26 2.21 -13.84
N LEU A 254 -9.79 2.10 -12.63
CA LEU A 254 -9.80 0.91 -11.79
C LEU A 254 -11.24 0.40 -11.65
N ILE A 255 -11.43 -0.92 -11.64
CA ILE A 255 -12.73 -1.55 -11.40
C ILE A 255 -12.56 -2.58 -10.27
N PHE A 256 -13.19 -2.33 -9.13
CA PHE A 256 -13.07 -3.12 -7.90
C PHE A 256 -14.33 -3.94 -7.63
N LYS A 257 -14.71 -4.81 -8.58
CA LYS A 257 -15.95 -5.58 -8.49
C LYS A 257 -15.98 -6.47 -7.24
N GLY A 258 -16.91 -6.18 -6.33
CA GLY A 258 -17.16 -6.94 -5.12
C GLY A 258 -16.05 -6.83 -4.08
N ILE A 259 -15.10 -5.90 -4.26
CA ILE A 259 -13.95 -5.69 -3.37
C ILE A 259 -13.64 -4.22 -3.14
N TYR A 260 -14.53 -3.29 -3.51
CA TYR A 260 -14.26 -1.87 -3.31
C TYR A 260 -14.41 -1.48 -1.84
N SER A 261 -13.46 -0.72 -1.30
CA SER A 261 -13.60 -0.05 -0.01
C SER A 261 -14.06 1.40 -0.24
N ASP A 262 -15.36 1.63 -0.14
CA ASP A 262 -16.00 2.93 -0.43
C ASP A 262 -15.52 4.07 0.49
N TYR A 263 -15.58 5.30 -0.06
CA TYR A 263 -15.32 6.54 0.63
C TYR A 263 -16.38 7.58 0.27
N PRO A 264 -17.36 7.83 1.17
CA PRO A 264 -17.65 9.24 1.47
C PRO A 264 -17.92 9.56 2.96
N ASP A 265 -18.54 8.69 3.75
CA ASP A 265 -19.03 9.04 5.11
C ASP A 265 -18.78 7.98 6.20
N LYS A 266 -18.24 6.81 5.83
CA LYS A 266 -17.83 5.75 6.74
C LYS A 266 -16.51 5.21 6.22
N CYS A 267 -15.38 5.73 6.71
CA CYS A 267 -14.06 5.20 6.37
C CYS A 267 -14.02 3.73 6.75
N HIS A 268 -14.16 2.84 5.77
CA HIS A 268 -13.97 1.41 6.00
C HIS A 268 -12.49 1.14 6.16
N ASN A 269 -12.12 0.82 7.40
CA ASN A 269 -10.74 0.62 7.82
C ASN A 269 -10.52 -0.87 8.14
N LEU A 270 -9.39 -1.20 8.74
CA LEU A 270 -9.10 -2.57 9.19
C LEU A 270 -10.19 -3.22 10.07
N GLU A 271 -11.02 -2.43 10.76
CA GLU A 271 -12.12 -2.90 11.62
C GLU A 271 -13.39 -3.32 10.84
N ASP A 272 -13.47 -2.99 9.55
CA ASP A 272 -14.64 -3.18 8.69
C ASP A 272 -14.42 -4.37 7.74
N ASP A 273 -14.41 -5.57 8.32
CA ASP A 273 -14.12 -6.84 7.65
C ASP A 273 -15.33 -7.50 6.95
N ASN A 274 -16.43 -6.79 6.81
CA ASN A 274 -17.68 -7.29 6.22
C ASN A 274 -18.23 -6.40 5.10
N ILE A 275 -17.44 -5.43 4.63
CA ILE A 275 -17.92 -4.41 3.72
C ILE A 275 -17.14 -4.49 2.41
N HIS A 276 -17.89 -4.84 1.38
CA HIS A 276 -17.45 -4.82 0.00
C HIS A 276 -18.50 -4.04 -0.79
N CYS A 277 -18.07 -2.93 -1.33
CA CYS A 277 -18.89 -2.09 -2.19
C CYS A 277 -18.77 -2.56 -3.65
N ASP A 278 -19.21 -1.75 -4.61
CA ASP A 278 -19.15 -2.05 -6.04
C ASP A 278 -19.61 -3.46 -6.39
N VAL A 279 -20.89 -3.71 -6.16
CA VAL A 279 -21.57 -4.95 -6.55
C VAL A 279 -21.56 -5.12 -8.09
N ASP A 280 -22.37 -6.04 -8.62
CA ASP A 280 -22.46 -6.23 -10.07
C ASP A 280 -22.64 -4.91 -10.84
N ASN A 281 -21.87 -4.75 -11.93
CA ASN A 281 -21.68 -3.50 -12.69
C ASN A 281 -20.88 -2.40 -11.95
N ALA A 282 -19.82 -2.81 -11.26
CA ALA A 282 -18.87 -1.92 -10.60
C ALA A 282 -18.44 -0.73 -11.49
N PRO A 283 -18.50 0.51 -10.98
CA PRO A 283 -18.04 1.71 -11.69
C PRO A 283 -16.54 1.69 -11.95
N GLN A 284 -16.11 2.61 -12.81
CA GLN A 284 -14.70 2.93 -13.02
C GLN A 284 -14.28 4.03 -12.06
N HIS A 285 -13.21 3.78 -11.30
CA HIS A 285 -12.57 4.75 -10.40
C HIS A 285 -11.31 5.30 -11.03
N SER A 286 -11.04 6.59 -10.86
CA SER A 286 -9.77 7.18 -11.30
C SER A 286 -8.65 6.79 -10.35
N VAL A 287 -7.46 6.54 -10.90
CA VAL A 287 -6.26 6.33 -10.08
C VAL A 287 -5.94 7.61 -9.29
N ALA A 288 -5.87 7.51 -7.96
CA ALA A 288 -5.55 8.66 -7.11
C ALA A 288 -4.04 8.94 -7.04
N TYR A 289 -3.20 7.91 -7.02
CA TYR A 289 -1.75 8.03 -6.93
C TYR A 289 -1.03 7.08 -7.87
N TYR A 290 0.16 7.51 -8.28
CA TYR A 290 1.06 6.72 -9.10
C TYR A 290 2.42 6.66 -8.42
N PHE A 291 3.06 5.51 -8.51
CA PHE A 291 4.27 5.24 -7.74
C PHE A 291 5.49 5.96 -8.35
N LYS A 292 5.77 5.71 -9.62
CA LYS A 292 6.90 6.31 -10.35
C LYS A 292 6.43 7.13 -11.55
N ASP A 293 5.52 6.55 -12.33
CA ASP A 293 4.91 7.14 -13.51
C ASP A 293 3.50 6.54 -13.71
N LYS A 294 2.82 6.91 -14.80
CA LYS A 294 1.46 6.44 -15.11
C LYS A 294 1.32 4.93 -15.32
N LYS A 295 2.40 4.19 -15.59
CA LYS A 295 2.35 2.73 -15.74
C LYS A 295 2.25 2.00 -14.40
N HIS A 296 2.51 2.70 -13.30
CA HIS A 296 2.63 2.11 -11.98
C HIS A 296 1.57 2.71 -11.02
N PRO A 297 0.27 2.46 -11.25
CA PRO A 297 -0.78 2.96 -10.37
C PRO A 297 -0.65 2.36 -8.97
N VAL A 298 -1.01 3.14 -7.97
CA VAL A 298 -1.00 2.72 -6.57
C VAL A 298 -2.38 2.23 -6.17
N ILE A 299 -2.42 1.10 -5.45
CA ILE A 299 -3.65 0.49 -4.93
C ILE A 299 -3.48 0.24 -3.44
N PHE A 300 -4.47 0.64 -2.65
CA PHE A 300 -4.48 0.42 -1.20
C PHE A 300 -5.43 -0.71 -0.85
N ILE A 301 -4.95 -1.66 -0.03
CA ILE A 301 -5.80 -2.60 0.70
C ILE A 301 -6.19 -1.91 2.01
N ASN A 302 -7.47 -1.66 2.22
CA ASN A 302 -7.94 -0.84 3.33
C ASN A 302 -8.54 -1.62 4.49
N THR A 303 -8.95 -2.86 4.28
CA THR A 303 -9.67 -3.66 5.27
C THR A 303 -8.96 -4.98 5.55
N SER A 304 -9.32 -5.59 6.67
CA SER A 304 -8.79 -6.91 7.07
C SER A 304 -9.25 -8.07 6.16
N ASN A 305 -10.30 -7.85 5.36
CA ASN A 305 -10.86 -8.80 4.40
C ASN A 305 -10.51 -8.46 2.93
N HIS A 306 -9.47 -7.65 2.71
CA HIS A 306 -8.92 -7.32 1.37
C HIS A 306 -9.74 -6.41 0.47
N ALA A 307 -10.68 -5.63 1.01
CA ALA A 307 -11.28 -4.56 0.23
C ALA A 307 -10.22 -3.50 -0.14
N MET A 308 -10.26 -3.06 -1.39
CA MET A 308 -9.25 -2.20 -2.02
C MET A 308 -9.87 -0.90 -2.52
N ALA A 309 -9.04 0.14 -2.63
CA ALA A 309 -9.39 1.38 -3.31
C ALA A 309 -8.16 2.09 -3.87
N GLU A 310 -8.42 3.16 -4.61
CA GLU A 310 -7.43 4.10 -5.09
C GLU A 310 -6.81 4.96 -3.98
N ASP A 311 -7.51 5.15 -2.86
CA ASP A 311 -7.12 6.02 -1.74
C ASP A 311 -6.85 5.22 -0.45
N ASP A 312 -6.01 5.78 0.42
CA ASP A 312 -5.63 5.21 1.72
C ASP A 312 -6.60 5.63 2.84
N ASN A 313 -7.37 4.68 3.37
CA ASN A 313 -8.24 4.91 4.52
C ASN A 313 -7.51 4.77 5.87
N ASN A 314 -6.30 4.19 5.87
CA ASN A 314 -5.53 3.85 7.06
C ASN A 314 -4.31 4.77 7.23
N LEU A 315 -4.47 6.08 7.04
CA LEU A 315 -3.40 7.09 7.03
C LEU A 315 -2.45 7.04 8.26
N ARG A 316 -2.90 6.49 9.39
CA ARG A 316 -2.12 6.41 10.64
C ARG A 316 -1.16 5.23 10.71
N LEU A 317 -1.39 4.20 9.91
CA LEU A 317 -0.62 2.95 9.93
C LEU A 317 0.50 3.01 8.89
N TRP A 318 1.65 2.41 9.21
CA TRP A 318 2.61 2.05 8.18
C TRP A 318 1.98 1.04 7.22
N LYS A 319 2.42 1.06 5.96
CA LYS A 319 2.01 0.11 4.94
C LYS A 319 3.20 -0.70 4.46
N TRP A 320 3.04 -2.01 4.31
CA TRP A 320 3.92 -2.79 3.45
C TRP A 320 3.79 -2.29 2.02
N GLU A 321 4.92 -2.02 1.38
CA GLU A 321 5.03 -1.55 0.00
C GLU A 321 5.45 -2.70 -0.90
N TYR A 322 4.50 -3.25 -1.66
CA TYR A 322 4.76 -4.36 -2.58
C TYR A 322 5.04 -3.83 -3.99
N ILE A 323 6.31 -3.88 -4.38
CA ILE A 323 6.79 -3.50 -5.72
C ILE A 323 7.14 -4.80 -6.48
N PRO A 324 6.23 -5.33 -7.33
CA PRO A 324 6.34 -6.72 -7.78
C PRO A 324 7.57 -7.05 -8.61
N TRP A 325 8.08 -6.07 -9.36
CA TRP A 325 9.17 -6.28 -10.33
C TRP A 325 10.57 -6.20 -9.71
N VAL A 326 10.70 -5.72 -8.47
CA VAL A 326 12.01 -5.59 -7.83
C VAL A 326 12.52 -6.99 -7.44
N LYS A 327 13.80 -7.25 -7.71
CA LYS A 327 14.42 -8.56 -7.52
C LYS A 327 14.31 -9.14 -6.09
N ASP A 328 14.37 -8.28 -5.08
CA ASP A 328 14.28 -8.64 -3.66
C ASP A 328 12.89 -8.42 -3.05
N ALA A 329 11.85 -8.28 -3.89
CA ALA A 329 10.49 -8.07 -3.43
C ALA A 329 10.00 -9.23 -2.53
N PRO A 330 9.23 -8.93 -1.46
CA PRO A 330 8.69 -9.95 -0.56
C PRO A 330 7.45 -10.66 -1.12
N VAL A 331 7.25 -10.59 -2.44
CA VAL A 331 6.11 -11.16 -3.20
C VAL A 331 6.61 -11.83 -4.47
N LYS A 332 5.89 -12.86 -4.93
CA LYS A 332 6.12 -13.44 -6.26
C LYS A 332 5.32 -12.67 -7.30
N PHE A 333 5.98 -12.30 -8.39
CA PHE A 333 5.33 -11.67 -9.53
C PHE A 333 5.04 -12.69 -10.64
N GLY A 334 3.86 -12.61 -11.23
CA GLY A 334 3.46 -13.48 -12.32
C GLY A 334 2.53 -12.80 -13.33
N ARG A 335 2.13 -13.57 -14.36
CA ARG A 335 1.36 -13.07 -15.51
C ARG A 335 0.08 -13.87 -15.77
N GLU A 336 -0.36 -14.63 -14.77
CA GLU A 336 -1.52 -15.51 -14.90
C GLU A 336 -2.83 -14.74 -14.71
N SER A 337 -3.88 -15.19 -15.40
CA SER A 337 -5.25 -14.73 -15.11
C SER A 337 -5.79 -15.40 -13.86
N ARG A 338 -6.85 -14.82 -13.27
CA ARG A 338 -7.58 -15.39 -12.15
C ARG A 338 -8.05 -16.82 -12.42
N MET A 339 -8.50 -17.08 -13.64
CA MET A 339 -8.93 -18.40 -14.09
C MET A 339 -7.77 -19.40 -14.07
N SER A 340 -6.63 -19.04 -14.67
CA SER A 340 -5.44 -19.90 -14.69
C SER A 340 -4.94 -20.19 -13.27
N ILE A 341 -4.91 -19.18 -12.40
CA ILE A 341 -4.54 -19.36 -10.98
C ILE A 341 -5.46 -20.37 -10.30
N ASN A 342 -6.79 -20.26 -10.50
CA ASN A 342 -7.74 -21.21 -9.92
C ASN A 342 -7.52 -22.63 -10.45
N GLU A 343 -7.26 -22.81 -11.74
CA GLU A 343 -6.96 -24.12 -12.35
C GLU A 343 -5.72 -24.79 -11.73
N ARG A 344 -4.67 -24.02 -11.37
CA ARG A 344 -3.48 -24.59 -10.70
C ARG A 344 -3.80 -25.27 -9.38
N PHE A 345 -4.84 -24.81 -8.70
CA PHE A 345 -5.23 -25.33 -7.39
C PHE A 345 -6.28 -26.43 -7.47
N MET A 346 -6.98 -26.58 -8.59
CA MET A 346 -7.98 -27.63 -8.76
C MET A 346 -7.34 -29.01 -8.85
N THR A 347 -7.91 -29.97 -8.15
CA THR A 347 -7.55 -31.39 -8.30
C THR A 347 -8.18 -31.97 -9.58
N CYS A 348 -7.58 -33.04 -10.13
CA CYS A 348 -8.11 -33.71 -11.34
C CYS A 348 -9.59 -34.13 -11.23
N ILE A 349 -10.08 -34.40 -10.01
CA ILE A 349 -11.48 -34.78 -9.74
C ILE A 349 -12.43 -33.58 -9.90
N GLN A 350 -12.01 -32.39 -9.47
CA GLN A 350 -12.78 -31.15 -9.58
C GLN A 350 -12.85 -30.68 -11.05
N CYS A 351 -11.75 -30.79 -11.80
CA CYS A 351 -11.73 -30.51 -13.24
C CYS A 351 -12.71 -31.40 -14.01
N TYR A 352 -12.82 -32.68 -13.63
CA TYR A 352 -13.77 -33.61 -14.25
C TYR A 352 -15.23 -33.25 -13.96
N PHE A 353 -15.56 -32.81 -12.74
CA PHE A 353 -16.91 -32.36 -12.39
C PHE A 353 -17.32 -31.08 -13.13
N LEU A 354 -16.43 -30.09 -13.23
CA LEU A 354 -16.69 -28.87 -14.01
C LEU A 354 -16.83 -29.16 -15.51
N PHE A 355 -16.00 -30.05 -16.05
CA PHE A 355 -16.14 -30.53 -17.43
C PHE A 355 -17.50 -31.21 -17.68
N LEU A 356 -18.00 -32.01 -16.74
CA LEU A 356 -19.32 -32.65 -16.86
C LEU A 356 -20.48 -31.66 -16.75
N ILE A 357 -20.34 -30.56 -16.01
CA ILE A 357 -21.35 -29.50 -15.90
C ILE A 357 -21.35 -28.63 -17.17
N ALA A 358 -20.18 -28.25 -17.67
CA ALA A 358 -20.02 -27.44 -18.87
C ALA A 358 -20.51 -28.13 -20.15
N ASN A 359 -20.50 -29.47 -20.20
CA ASN A 359 -20.99 -30.27 -21.33
C ASN A 359 -22.46 -30.74 -21.17
N LYS A 360 -23.19 -30.24 -20.16
CA LYS A 360 -24.63 -30.52 -19.94
C LYS A 360 -25.54 -29.31 -20.11
N LEU A 361 -24.99 -28.15 -20.49
CA LEU A 361 -25.70 -27.00 -21.05
C LEU A 361 -25.39 -26.92 -22.54
#